data_AF-B1L4A0-F1
#
_entry.id   AF-B1L4A0-F1
#
_cell.length_a   1.000
_cell.length_b   1.000
_cell.length_c   1.000
_cell.angle_alpha   90.00
_cell.angle_beta   90.00
_cell.angle_gamma   90.00
#
_symmetry.space_group_name_H-M   'P 1'
#
loop_
_entity.id
_entity.type
_entity.pdbx_description
1 polymer ?
#
loop_
_entity_poly.entity_id
_entity_poly.type
_entity_poly.pdbx_seq_one_letter_code
_entity_poly.pdbx_strand_id
1 'polypeptide(L)'
;MLASIVGSGRVDVLSTPSMIALMESVSESIVADKLPDGMISVGTMVCVRHRAPAWLGDEILVRARLLEVSGRRLKFEVRCLRGEEVIGEGEHERFIVERKRFNKP
;
A
#
# COMPACT_ATOMS: atom_id res chain seq x y z
N MET A 1 -9.56 -2.82 7.62
CA MET A 1 -10.07 -2.89 9.00
C MET A 1 -10.38 -1.50 9.55
N LEU A 2 -11.30 -1.42 10.51
CA LEU A 2 -11.75 -0.16 11.13
C LEU A 2 -10.70 0.44 12.08
N ALA A 3 -10.68 1.76 12.22
CA ALA A 3 -9.76 2.47 13.10
C ALA A 3 -9.91 2.08 14.57
N SER A 4 -11.16 1.88 15.01
CA SER A 4 -11.54 1.33 16.33
C SER A 4 -10.94 -0.05 16.61
N ILE A 5 -10.83 -0.90 15.59
CA ILE A 5 -10.32 -2.28 15.72
C ILE A 5 -8.79 -2.31 15.71
N VAL A 6 -8.17 -1.54 14.81
CA VAL A 6 -6.70 -1.54 14.64
C VAL A 6 -5.99 -0.72 15.74
N GLY A 7 -6.73 0.05 16.54
CA GLY A 7 -6.16 0.90 17.59
C GLY A 7 -5.52 2.19 17.06
N SER A 8 -5.85 2.59 15.83
CA SER A 8 -5.39 3.85 15.21
C SER A 8 -6.37 5.00 15.36
N GLY A 9 -7.55 4.75 15.93
CA GLY A 9 -8.58 5.74 16.22
C GLY A 9 -9.71 5.13 17.05
N ARG A 10 -10.69 5.96 17.43
CA ARG A 10 -11.86 5.54 18.25
C ARG A 10 -13.18 5.60 17.47
N VAL A 11 -13.11 5.44 16.15
CA VAL A 11 -14.24 5.59 15.22
C VAL A 11 -14.29 4.45 14.21
N ASP A 12 -15.49 4.12 13.73
CA ASP A 12 -15.75 3.02 12.79
C ASP A 12 -15.63 3.46 11.34
N VAL A 13 -14.40 3.85 10.96
CA VAL A 13 -14.01 4.20 9.59
C VAL A 13 -12.77 3.41 9.19
N LEU A 14 -12.47 3.34 7.90
CA LEU A 14 -11.25 2.77 7.35
C LEU A 14 -10.03 3.36 8.09
N SER A 15 -9.22 2.49 8.68
CA SER A 15 -8.01 2.92 9.37
C SER A 15 -6.90 3.32 8.38
N THR A 16 -6.10 4.33 8.73
CA THR A 16 -4.87 4.67 8.00
C THR A 16 -3.95 3.46 7.77
N PRO A 17 -3.62 2.63 8.78
CA PRO A 17 -2.82 1.42 8.55
C PRO A 17 -3.46 0.43 7.57
N SER A 18 -4.80 0.25 7.59
CA SER A 18 -5.45 -0.61 6.59
C SER A 18 -5.42 -0.02 5.19
N MET A 19 -5.60 1.30 5.05
CA MET A 19 -5.46 1.98 3.77
C MET A 19 -4.04 1.81 3.21
N ILE A 20 -3.01 1.99 4.05
CA ILE A 20 -1.61 1.76 3.69
C ILE A 20 -1.41 0.31 3.24
N ALA A 21 -1.88 -0.68 3.99
CA ALA A 21 -1.72 -2.08 3.61
C ALA A 21 -2.33 -2.40 2.22
N LEU A 22 -3.47 -1.79 1.89
CA LEU A 22 -4.06 -1.91 0.55
C LEU A 22 -3.19 -1.26 -0.53
N MET A 23 -2.65 -0.06 -0.27
CA MET A 23 -1.72 0.63 -1.17
C MET A 23 -0.45 -0.19 -1.41
N GLU A 24 0.10 -0.79 -0.35
CA GLU A 24 1.28 -1.65 -0.42
C GLU A 24 1.00 -2.92 -1.24
N SER A 25 -0.16 -3.56 -1.02
CA SER A 25 -0.60 -4.75 -1.74
C SER A 25 -0.78 -4.49 -3.24
N VAL A 26 -1.43 -3.38 -3.61
CA VAL A 26 -1.57 -3.01 -5.03
C VAL A 26 -0.23 -2.65 -5.66
N SER A 27 0.69 -2.03 -4.90
CA SER A 27 2.05 -1.75 -5.40
C SER A 27 2.86 -3.03 -5.61
N GLU A 28 2.68 -4.03 -4.75
CA GLU A 28 3.34 -5.34 -4.86
C GLU A 28 2.86 -6.11 -6.08
N SER A 29 1.54 -6.18 -6.28
CA SER A 29 0.94 -6.95 -7.37
C SER A 29 1.31 -6.42 -8.76
N ILE A 30 1.57 -5.10 -8.90
CA ILE A 30 2.03 -4.49 -10.15
C ILE A 30 3.37 -5.09 -10.62
N VAL A 31 4.24 -5.48 -9.69
CA VAL A 31 5.60 -5.94 -10.00
C VAL A 31 5.79 -7.43 -9.80
N ALA A 32 4.94 -8.12 -9.03
CA ALA A 32 5.09 -9.52 -8.66
C ALA A 32 5.43 -10.44 -9.85
N ASP A 33 4.62 -10.42 -10.91
CA ASP A 33 4.81 -11.28 -12.10
C ASP A 33 5.92 -10.81 -13.06
N LYS A 34 6.58 -9.69 -12.73
CA LYS A 34 7.68 -9.12 -13.52
C LYS A 34 9.04 -9.37 -12.89
N LEU A 35 9.07 -9.92 -11.67
CA LEU A 35 10.31 -10.23 -10.97
C LEU A 35 10.81 -11.62 -11.37
N PRO A 36 12.14 -11.83 -11.43
CA PRO A 36 12.71 -13.16 -11.63
C PRO A 36 12.28 -14.15 -10.54
N ASP A 37 12.27 -15.44 -10.88
CA ASP A 37 11.98 -16.51 -9.93
C ASP A 37 12.80 -16.39 -8.63
N GLY A 38 12.11 -16.49 -7.50
CA GLY A 38 12.72 -16.38 -6.18
C GLY A 38 12.99 -14.95 -5.69
N MET A 39 12.71 -13.93 -6.51
CA MET A 39 12.70 -12.53 -6.08
C MET A 39 11.29 -12.11 -5.68
N ILE A 40 11.19 -11.24 -4.67
CA ILE A 40 9.97 -10.55 -4.24
C ILE A 40 10.30 -9.08 -4.03
N SER A 41 9.30 -8.25 -3.73
CA SER A 41 9.53 -6.89 -3.25
C SER A 41 8.98 -6.71 -1.84
N VAL A 42 9.64 -5.93 -1.01
CA VAL A 42 9.20 -5.57 0.35
C VAL A 42 9.09 -4.05 0.49
N GLY A 43 8.08 -3.57 1.20
CA GLY A 43 7.91 -2.12 1.46
C GLY A 43 9.03 -1.61 2.37
N THR A 44 9.59 -0.43 2.05
CA THR A 44 10.66 0.21 2.83
C THR A 44 10.33 1.62 3.30
N MET A 45 9.38 2.30 2.65
CA MET A 45 8.91 3.62 3.06
C MET A 45 7.48 3.81 2.59
N VAL A 46 6.64 4.41 3.44
CA VAL A 46 5.33 4.93 3.05
C VAL A 46 5.15 6.34 3.61
N CYS A 47 4.72 7.27 2.76
CA CYS A 47 4.44 8.65 3.12
C CYS A 47 3.12 9.06 2.49
N VAL A 48 2.03 8.98 3.25
CA VAL A 48 0.67 9.22 2.75
C VAL A 48 -0.12 10.17 3.65
N ARG A 49 -1.08 10.87 3.05
CA ARG A 49 -2.14 11.62 3.75
C ARG A 49 -3.43 10.82 3.66
N HIS A 50 -4.13 10.67 4.79
CA HIS A 50 -5.51 10.17 4.85
C HIS A 50 -6.42 11.40 4.97
N ARG A 51 -7.01 11.81 3.85
CA ARG A 51 -7.66 13.12 3.66
C ARG A 51 -9.13 13.12 4.07
N ALA A 52 -9.82 11.99 3.94
CA ALA A 52 -11.22 11.85 4.28
C ALA A 52 -11.51 10.46 4.85
N PRO A 53 -12.52 10.30 5.73
CA PRO A 53 -12.92 8.99 6.24
C PRO A 53 -13.63 8.18 5.16
N ALA A 54 -13.55 6.85 5.23
CA ALA A 54 -14.45 5.91 4.55
C ALA A 54 -15.16 5.02 5.58
N TRP A 55 -16.48 4.89 5.50
CA TRP A 55 -17.29 4.14 6.47
C TRP A 55 -17.39 2.66 6.11
N LEU A 56 -17.83 1.86 7.08
CA LEU A 56 -18.16 0.47 6.81
C LEU A 56 -19.24 0.38 5.71
N GLY A 57 -18.97 -0.42 4.68
CA GLY A 57 -19.85 -0.59 3.53
C GLY A 57 -19.50 0.32 2.34
N ASP A 58 -18.65 1.33 2.51
CA ASP A 58 -18.14 2.12 1.39
C ASP A 58 -17.30 1.25 0.46
N GLU A 59 -17.52 1.38 -0.85
CA GLU A 59 -16.62 0.83 -1.86
C GLU A 59 -15.41 1.77 -2.02
N ILE A 60 -14.21 1.19 -1.94
CA ILE A 60 -12.96 1.90 -2.14
C ILE A 60 -12.18 1.33 -3.31
N LEU A 61 -11.53 2.21 -4.08
CA LEU A 61 -10.63 1.85 -5.16
C LEU A 61 -9.21 2.29 -4.80
N VAL A 62 -8.27 1.36 -4.80
CA VAL A 62 -6.85 1.66 -4.62
C VAL A 62 -6.12 1.56 -5.95
N ARG A 63 -5.30 2.57 -6.25
CA ARG A 63 -4.45 2.63 -7.43
C ARG A 63 -3.02 2.86 -7.00
N ALA A 64 -2.09 2.20 -7.68
CA ALA A 64 -0.67 2.49 -7.59
C ALA A 64 -0.09 2.67 -9.00
N ARG A 65 0.92 3.52 -9.12
CA ARG A 65 1.65 3.77 -10.36
C ARG A 65 3.14 3.76 -10.05
N LEU A 66 3.88 2.87 -10.71
CA LEU A 66 5.35 2.85 -10.63
C LEU A 66 5.89 4.11 -11.31
N LEU A 67 6.57 4.96 -10.54
CA LEU A 67 7.17 6.21 -11.01
C LEU A 67 8.63 6.03 -11.40
N GLU A 68 9.37 5.22 -10.64
CA GLU A 68 10.82 5.11 -10.79
C GLU A 68 11.30 3.69 -10.45
N VAL A 69 12.28 3.22 -11.23
CA VAL A 69 13.08 2.02 -10.94
C VAL A 69 14.54 2.44 -10.86
N SER A 70 15.13 2.36 -9.67
CA SER A 70 16.53 2.69 -9.41
C SER A 70 17.24 1.47 -8.83
N GLY A 71 17.77 0.63 -9.72
CA GLY A 71 18.36 -0.66 -9.35
C GLY A 71 17.30 -1.58 -8.73
N ARG A 72 17.42 -1.84 -7.41
CA ARG A 72 16.47 -2.66 -6.65
C ARG A 72 15.38 -1.84 -5.95
N ARG A 73 15.47 -0.50 -5.97
CA ARG A 73 14.46 0.41 -5.39
C ARG A 73 13.38 0.72 -6.42
N LEU A 74 12.13 0.63 -5.99
CA LEU A 74 10.93 0.92 -6.76
C LEU A 74 10.15 2.03 -6.02
N LYS A 75 9.80 3.11 -6.73
CA LYS A 75 9.00 4.21 -6.16
C LYS A 75 7.63 4.26 -6.81
N PHE A 76 6.58 4.34 -6.00
CA PHE A 76 5.19 4.35 -6.44
C PHE A 76 4.47 5.62 -5.99
N GLU A 77 3.63 6.18 -6.86
CA GLU A 77 2.50 7.03 -6.46
C GLU A 77 1.34 6.11 -6.08
N VAL A 78 0.69 6.37 -4.94
CA VAL A 78 -0.46 5.59 -4.47
C VAL A 78 -1.66 6.49 -4.18
N ARG A 79 -2.86 6.02 -4.50
CA ARG A 79 -4.13 6.71 -4.24
C ARG A 79 -5.20 5.71 -3.78
N CYS A 80 -6.03 6.14 -2.85
CA CYS A 80 -7.23 5.45 -2.40
C CYS A 80 -8.41 6.41 -2.64
N LEU A 81 -9.44 5.90 -3.31
CA LEU A 81 -10.62 6.67 -3.69
C LEU A 81 -11.87 6.04 -3.11
N ARG A 82 -12.87 6.87 -2.83
CA ARG A 82 -14.26 6.46 -2.62
C ARG A 82 -15.11 7.23 -3.63
N GLY A 83 -15.65 6.52 -4.62
CA GLY A 83 -16.20 7.17 -5.81
C GLY A 83 -15.13 8.01 -6.52
N GLU A 84 -15.38 9.31 -6.70
CA GLU A 84 -14.43 10.25 -7.29
C GLU A 84 -13.55 10.97 -6.25
N GLU A 85 -13.86 10.84 -4.96
CA GLU A 85 -13.15 11.51 -3.88
C GLU A 85 -11.84 10.76 -3.54
N VAL A 86 -10.72 11.49 -3.51
CA VAL A 86 -9.44 10.96 -3.01
C VAL A 86 -9.45 10.98 -1.48
N ILE A 87 -9.65 9.81 -0.88
CA ILE A 87 -9.63 9.66 0.58
C ILE A 87 -8.21 9.47 1.12
N GLY A 88 -7.26 9.02 0.30
CA GLY A 88 -5.86 9.03 0.68
C GLY A 88 -4.90 8.95 -0.49
N GLU A 89 -3.71 9.48 -0.32
CA GLU A 89 -2.70 9.56 -1.38
C GLU A 89 -1.30 9.80 -0.83
N GLY A 90 -0.30 9.44 -1.63
CA GLY A 90 1.10 9.73 -1.31
C GLY A 90 2.07 8.87 -2.10
N GLU A 91 3.21 8.59 -1.48
CA GLU A 91 4.29 7.81 -2.07
C GLU A 91 4.56 6.55 -1.25
N HIS A 92 4.95 5.50 -1.94
CA HIS A 92 5.36 4.23 -1.34
C HIS A 92 6.60 3.70 -2.07
N GLU A 93 7.57 3.21 -1.31
CA GLU A 93 8.79 2.59 -1.84
C GLU A 93 8.84 1.11 -1.51
N ARG A 94 9.26 0.32 -2.50
CA ARG A 94 9.55 -1.11 -2.35
C ARG A 94 10.98 -1.42 -2.76
N PHE A 95 11.56 -2.43 -2.15
CA PHE A 95 12.88 -2.94 -2.49
C PHE A 95 12.79 -4.40 -2.94
N ILE A 96 13.41 -4.73 -4.09
CA ILE A 96 13.45 -6.10 -4.61
C ILE A 96 14.45 -6.90 -3.77
N VAL A 97 14.05 -8.06 -3.25
CA VAL A 97 14.84 -8.92 -2.36
C VAL A 97 14.71 -10.39 -2.77
N GLU A 98 15.68 -11.21 -2.35
CA GLU A 98 15.57 -12.67 -2.49
C GLU A 98 14.64 -13.23 -1.40
N ARG A 99 13.57 -13.94 -1.80
CA ARG A 99 12.54 -14.47 -0.89
C ARG A 99 13.14 -15.30 0.25
N LYS A 100 14.14 -16.13 -0.05
CA LYS A 100 14.78 -17.04 0.91
C LYS A 100 15.46 -16.31 2.07
N ARG A 101 15.88 -15.05 1.90
CA ARG A 101 16.56 -14.29 2.97
C ARG A 101 15.60 -13.77 4.05
N PHE A 102 14.30 -13.69 3.74
CA PHE A 102 13.28 -13.11 4.61
C PHE A 102 12.40 -14.15 5.30
N ASN A 103 12.39 -15.40 4.82
CA ASN A 103 11.75 -16.52 5.49
C ASN A 103 12.76 -17.27 6.36
N LYS A 104 13.29 -16.62 7.40
CA LYS A 104 14.05 -17.34 8.43
C LYS A 104 13.09 -18.32 9.15
N PRO A 105 13.53 -19.55 9.47
CA PRO A 105 12.73 -20.48 10.26
C PRO A 105 12.40 -19.92 11.64
#